data_AF-A0A9E2MEX4-F1
#
_entry.id   AF-A0A9E2MEX4-F1
#
_cell.length_a   1.000
_cell.length_b   1.000
_cell.length_c   1.000
_cell.angle_alpha   90.00
_cell.angle_beta   90.00
_cell.angle_gamma   90.00
#
_symmetry.space_group_name_H-M   'P 1'
#
loop_
_entity.id
_entity.type
_entity.pdbx_description
1 polymer ?
#
loop_
_entity_poly.entity_id
_entity_poly.type
_entity_poly.pdbx_seq_one_letter_code
_entity_poly.pdbx_strand_id
1 'polypeptide(L)'
;MDYPDFFDTVETIEMKDPLSCVLGTFADGDVTFSYLDVVKAAGHSCPTVGGAYLMTLKAIKALYPEGKAVRGNISVAFAESQDEGVAGVIGNVVSHITGATDSSGFKGLNGRFARHSLMDFRAAVPSSARFTRVDNGACVDLYYNPEAVPPKPEMQALMPKVLAGK
;
A
#
# COMPACT_ATOMS: atom_id res chain seq x y z
N MET A 1 -4.34 -19.76 -13.62
CA MET A 1 -4.82 -19.56 -12.25
C MET A 1 -6.23 -19.03 -12.37
N ASP A 2 -7.17 -19.55 -11.59
CA ASP A 2 -8.56 -19.08 -11.61
C ASP A 2 -8.74 -18.08 -10.46
N TYR A 3 -9.11 -16.84 -10.77
CA TYR A 3 -9.34 -15.76 -9.81
C TYR A 3 -10.37 -14.77 -10.38
N PRO A 4 -11.02 -13.92 -9.55
CA PRO A 4 -12.02 -12.98 -10.02
C PRO A 4 -11.49 -12.00 -11.08
N ASP A 5 -12.14 -11.95 -12.25
CA ASP A 5 -11.75 -11.12 -13.41
C ASP A 5 -11.51 -9.65 -13.05
N PHE A 6 -12.24 -9.12 -12.05
CA PHE A 6 -12.12 -7.73 -11.67
C PHE A 6 -10.71 -7.36 -11.18
N PHE A 7 -9.91 -8.31 -10.69
CA PHE A 7 -8.52 -8.05 -10.28
C PHE A 7 -7.67 -7.46 -11.40
N ASP A 8 -7.94 -7.83 -12.66
CA ASP A 8 -7.24 -7.33 -13.83
C ASP A 8 -7.82 -6.00 -14.35
N THR A 9 -8.98 -5.58 -13.85
CA THR A 9 -9.66 -4.33 -14.23
C THR A 9 -9.34 -3.16 -13.30
N VAL A 10 -8.77 -3.44 -12.13
CA VAL A 10 -8.36 -2.41 -11.18
C VAL A 10 -7.14 -1.68 -11.74
N GLU A 11 -7.20 -0.35 -11.77
CA GLU A 11 -6.11 0.49 -12.27
C GLU A 11 -4.77 0.14 -11.58
N THR A 12 -3.73 -0.08 -12.38
CA THR A 12 -2.38 -0.42 -11.93
C THR A 12 -1.61 0.80 -11.40
N ILE A 13 -0.65 0.58 -10.51
CA ILE A 13 0.26 1.62 -10.02
C ILE A 13 1.60 1.50 -10.74
N GLU A 14 1.95 2.51 -11.53
CA GLU A 14 3.24 2.60 -12.21
C GLU A 14 4.25 3.41 -11.39
N MET A 15 5.47 2.88 -11.25
CA MET A 15 6.54 3.53 -10.49
C MET A 15 7.89 3.39 -11.20
N LYS A 16 8.82 4.27 -10.83
CA LYS A 16 10.25 4.11 -11.07
C LYS A 16 10.91 3.59 -9.79
N ASP A 17 11.66 2.50 -9.86
CA ASP A 17 12.49 1.96 -8.78
C ASP A 17 13.99 2.06 -9.14
N PRO A 18 14.67 3.14 -8.72
CA PRO A 18 16.09 3.32 -8.98
C PRO A 18 16.99 2.21 -8.42
N LEU A 19 16.59 1.56 -7.32
CA LEU A 19 17.34 0.44 -6.76
C LEU A 19 17.32 -0.76 -7.71
N SER A 20 16.13 -1.07 -8.23
CA SER A 20 15.95 -2.16 -9.18
C SER A 20 16.76 -1.94 -10.46
N CYS A 21 16.87 -0.70 -10.93
CA CYS A 21 17.67 -0.34 -12.10
C CYS A 21 19.17 -0.58 -11.83
N VAL A 22 19.68 -0.10 -10.68
CA VAL A 22 21.08 -0.29 -10.27
C VAL A 22 21.44 -1.76 -10.13
N LEU A 23 20.51 -2.58 -9.62
CA LEU A 23 20.71 -4.02 -9.45
C LEU A 23 20.38 -4.85 -10.70
N GLY A 24 20.04 -4.21 -11.83
CA GLY A 24 19.71 -4.90 -13.08
C GLY A 24 18.44 -5.75 -13.02
N THR A 25 17.50 -5.43 -12.12
CA THR A 25 16.26 -6.20 -11.90
C THR A 25 15.18 -5.84 -12.91
N PHE A 26 14.86 -4.55 -13.04
CA PHE A 26 13.86 -4.06 -14.00
C PHE A 26 14.51 -3.12 -15.01
N ALA A 27 14.14 -3.27 -16.29
CA ALA A 27 14.59 -2.38 -17.35
C ALA A 27 14.21 -0.93 -17.04
N ASP A 28 15.18 -0.01 -17.10
CA ASP A 28 15.03 1.41 -16.76
C ASP A 28 14.40 1.69 -15.38
N GLY A 29 14.39 0.69 -14.49
CA GLY A 29 13.72 0.71 -13.21
C GLY A 29 12.19 0.86 -13.30
N ASP A 30 11.56 0.63 -14.45
CA ASP A 30 10.10 0.65 -14.55
C ASP A 30 9.49 -0.56 -13.86
N VAL A 31 8.55 -0.32 -12.96
CA VAL A 31 7.80 -1.36 -12.27
C VAL A 31 6.33 -1.00 -12.21
N THR A 32 5.48 -2.00 -12.41
CA THR A 32 4.02 -1.88 -12.33
C THR A 32 3.53 -2.82 -11.25
N PHE A 33 2.72 -2.31 -10.32
CA PHE A 33 2.01 -3.10 -9.32
C PHE A 33 0.54 -3.21 -9.72
N SER A 34 0.08 -4.42 -9.94
CA SER A 34 -1.34 -4.71 -10.12
C SER A 34 -2.03 -4.97 -8.79
N TYR A 35 -3.37 -4.89 -8.78
CA TYR A 35 -4.12 -5.33 -7.60
C TYR A 35 -3.91 -6.84 -7.33
N LEU A 36 -3.76 -7.64 -8.38
CA LEU A 36 -3.47 -9.07 -8.27
C LEU A 36 -2.15 -9.34 -7.54
N ASP A 37 -1.10 -8.53 -7.75
CA ASP A 37 0.18 -8.68 -7.03
C ASP A 37 0.00 -8.47 -5.53
N VAL A 38 -0.79 -7.47 -5.15
CA VAL A 38 -1.13 -7.21 -3.75
C VAL A 38 -1.99 -8.33 -3.16
N VAL A 39 -2.97 -8.85 -3.90
CA VAL A 39 -3.79 -9.98 -3.47
C VAL A 39 -2.93 -11.23 -3.28
N LYS A 40 -1.96 -11.49 -4.17
CA LYS A 40 -1.00 -12.59 -4.03
C LYS A 40 -0.11 -12.41 -2.80
N ALA A 41 0.37 -11.20 -2.54
CA ALA A 41 1.18 -10.89 -1.36
C ALA A 41 0.40 -11.04 -0.05
N ALA A 42 -0.87 -10.62 -0.02
CA ALA A 42 -1.74 -10.72 1.15
C ALA A 42 -2.38 -12.13 1.32
N GLY A 43 -2.41 -12.93 0.26
CA GLY A 43 -3.09 -14.23 0.20
C GLY A 43 -4.62 -14.14 0.07
N HIS A 44 -5.20 -12.95 0.08
CA HIS A 44 -6.65 -12.73 0.01
C HIS A 44 -7.01 -11.29 -0.40
N SER A 45 -8.27 -11.08 -0.77
CA SER A 45 -8.85 -9.76 -1.09
C SER A 45 -9.96 -9.43 -0.09
N CYS A 46 -9.64 -8.75 1.01
CA CYS A 46 -10.62 -8.20 1.94
C CYS A 46 -10.77 -6.67 1.76
N PRO A 47 -11.79 -6.02 2.38
CA PRO A 47 -11.99 -4.57 2.28
C PRO A 47 -10.75 -3.76 2.67
N THR A 48 -9.95 -4.23 3.64
CA THR A 48 -8.71 -3.58 4.07
C THR A 48 -7.63 -3.62 2.99
N VAL A 49 -7.39 -4.78 2.37
CA VAL A 49 -6.37 -4.95 1.32
C VAL A 49 -6.73 -4.10 0.10
N GLY A 50 -7.99 -4.18 -0.35
CA GLY A 50 -8.50 -3.34 -1.43
C GLY A 50 -8.43 -1.84 -1.10
N GLY A 51 -8.82 -1.48 0.13
CA GLY A 51 -8.73 -0.12 0.64
C GLY A 51 -7.30 0.43 0.63
N ALA A 52 -6.34 -0.34 1.14
CA ALA A 52 -4.93 0.03 1.18
C ALA A 52 -4.33 0.23 -0.22
N TYR A 53 -4.67 -0.64 -1.17
CA TYR A 53 -4.27 -0.48 -2.57
C TYR A 53 -4.81 0.83 -3.15
N LEU A 54 -6.11 1.08 -3.00
CA LEU A 54 -6.77 2.28 -3.53
C LEU A 54 -6.26 3.55 -2.85
N MET A 55 -6.04 3.53 -1.53
CA MET A 55 -5.39 4.62 -0.80
C MET A 55 -4.02 4.92 -1.38
N THR A 56 -3.18 3.90 -1.57
CA THR A 56 -1.83 4.07 -2.13
C THR A 56 -1.88 4.65 -3.55
N LEU A 57 -2.78 4.13 -4.41
CA LEU A 57 -3.00 4.65 -5.75
C LEU A 57 -3.39 6.14 -5.73
N LYS A 58 -4.33 6.53 -4.86
CA LYS A 58 -4.78 7.92 -4.73
C LYS A 58 -3.70 8.84 -4.17
N ALA A 59 -2.93 8.39 -3.17
CA ALA A 59 -1.80 9.15 -2.65
C ALA A 59 -0.74 9.40 -3.73
N ILE A 60 -0.37 8.37 -4.48
CA ILE A 60 0.63 8.47 -5.56
C ILE A 60 0.18 9.49 -6.61
N LYS A 61 -1.07 9.41 -7.06
CA LYS A 61 -1.63 10.38 -8.02
C LYS A 61 -1.62 11.82 -7.50
N ALA A 62 -1.88 12.02 -6.21
CA ALA A 62 -1.86 13.34 -5.60
C ALA A 62 -0.42 13.90 -5.46
N LEU A 63 0.55 13.04 -5.11
CA LEU A 63 1.95 13.44 -4.87
C LEU A 63 2.79 13.55 -6.15
N TYR A 64 2.40 12.82 -7.19
CA TYR A 64 3.06 12.77 -8.49
C TYR A 64 2.01 13.00 -9.58
N PRO A 65 1.44 14.22 -9.68
CA PRO A 65 0.45 14.53 -10.71
C PRO A 65 1.07 14.49 -12.12
N GLU A 66 2.38 14.74 -12.20
CA GLU A 66 3.17 14.69 -13.43
C GLU A 66 4.26 13.62 -13.28
N GLY A 67 4.17 12.57 -14.10
CA GLY A 67 5.15 11.48 -14.15
C GLY A 67 4.93 10.35 -13.13
N LYS A 68 5.91 9.45 -13.06
CA LYS A 68 5.86 8.24 -12.21
C LYS A 68 6.35 8.52 -10.80
N ALA A 69 5.70 7.93 -9.80
CA ALA A 69 6.21 7.95 -8.44
C ALA A 69 7.52 7.17 -8.33
N VAL A 70 8.39 7.60 -7.42
CA VAL A 70 9.68 6.94 -7.19
C VAL A 70 9.59 6.03 -5.97
N ARG A 71 9.84 4.74 -6.17
CA ARG A 71 9.82 3.74 -5.09
C ARG A 71 10.91 4.05 -4.06
N GLY A 72 10.49 4.10 -2.80
CA GLY A 72 11.23 4.52 -1.61
C GLY A 72 11.60 6.00 -1.55
N ASN A 73 10.89 6.86 -2.28
CA ASN A 73 10.91 8.32 -2.11
C ASN A 73 9.61 8.83 -1.46
N ILE A 74 8.89 7.94 -0.79
CA ILE A 74 7.65 8.23 -0.08
C ILE A 74 7.82 7.67 1.33
N SER A 75 7.63 8.51 2.35
CA SER A 75 7.41 8.07 3.72
C SER A 75 5.93 8.06 4.07
N VAL A 76 5.54 7.22 5.01
CA VAL A 76 4.14 7.01 5.39
C VAL A 76 4.01 7.00 6.90
N ALA A 77 3.06 7.77 7.43
CA ALA A 77 2.81 7.87 8.86
C ALA A 77 1.37 7.44 9.18
N PHE A 78 1.21 6.50 10.10
CA PHE A 78 -0.08 6.02 10.59
C PHE A 78 -0.35 6.56 11.99
N ALA A 79 -1.61 6.95 12.26
CA ALA A 79 -2.03 7.38 13.60
C ALA A 79 -2.04 6.23 14.62
N GLU A 80 -2.47 5.05 14.17
CA GLU A 80 -2.60 3.84 14.99
C GLU A 80 -1.24 3.13 15.19
N SER A 81 -1.16 2.26 16.19
CA SER A 81 -0.01 1.35 16.29
C SER A 81 -0.10 0.22 15.27
N GLN A 82 1.04 -0.39 14.93
CA GLN A 82 1.09 -1.44 13.90
C GLN A 82 0.18 -2.64 14.23
N ASP A 83 0.01 -2.95 15.50
CA ASP A 83 -0.81 -4.04 16.06
C ASP A 83 -2.24 -3.64 16.39
N GLU A 84 -2.61 -2.37 16.18
CA GLU A 84 -3.95 -1.85 16.41
C GLU A 84 -4.79 -1.92 15.13
N GLY A 85 -6.00 -2.45 15.28
CA GLY A 85 -6.98 -2.55 14.19
C GLY A 85 -6.41 -3.26 12.97
N VAL A 86 -6.34 -2.51 11.86
CA VAL A 86 -5.84 -3.01 10.57
C VAL A 86 -4.62 -2.24 10.06
N ALA A 87 -4.02 -1.37 10.88
CA ALA A 87 -2.92 -0.50 10.48
C ALA A 87 -1.72 -1.28 9.91
N GLY A 88 -1.32 -2.38 10.56
CA GLY A 88 -0.26 -3.25 10.07
C GLY A 88 -0.57 -3.91 8.72
N VAL A 89 -1.83 -4.28 8.47
CA VAL A 89 -2.27 -4.84 7.18
C VAL A 89 -2.16 -3.80 6.07
N ILE A 90 -2.63 -2.57 6.34
CA ILE A 90 -2.48 -1.45 5.41
C ILE A 90 -0.99 -1.16 5.17
N GLY A 91 -0.20 -1.09 6.23
CA GLY A 91 1.26 -0.90 6.18
C GLY A 91 1.96 -1.92 5.28
N ASN A 92 1.60 -3.21 5.37
CA ASN A 92 2.18 -4.24 4.51
C ASN A 92 1.90 -4.01 3.02
N VAL A 93 0.67 -3.64 2.66
CA VAL A 93 0.30 -3.33 1.27
C VAL A 93 1.04 -2.09 0.77
N VAL A 94 1.04 -1.02 1.57
CA VAL A 94 1.73 0.23 1.26
C VAL A 94 3.23 -0.01 1.09
N SER A 95 3.81 -0.84 1.95
CA SER A 95 5.23 -1.21 1.91
C SER A 95 5.59 -1.98 0.66
N HIS A 96 4.76 -2.96 0.28
CA HIS A 96 4.98 -3.76 -0.92
C HIS A 96 5.14 -2.86 -2.17
N ILE A 97 4.23 -1.89 -2.30
CA ILE A 97 4.16 -0.96 -3.43
C ILE A 97 5.26 0.11 -3.33
N THR A 98 5.23 0.92 -2.28
CA THR A 98 6.08 2.12 -2.16
C THR A 98 7.51 1.79 -1.72
N GLY A 99 7.75 0.61 -1.16
CA GLY A 99 9.00 0.24 -0.52
C GLY A 99 9.22 0.91 0.83
N ALA A 100 8.28 1.68 1.36
CA ALA A 100 8.37 2.25 2.71
C ALA A 100 8.19 1.15 3.77
N THR A 101 9.09 1.07 4.74
CA THR A 101 8.98 0.16 5.90
C THR A 101 9.42 0.90 7.15
N ASP A 102 9.02 0.38 8.30
CA ASP A 102 9.49 0.85 9.60
C ASP A 102 10.93 0.39 9.82
N SER A 103 11.14 -0.84 10.26
CA SER A 103 12.46 -1.33 10.68
C SER A 103 13.02 -2.45 9.80
N SER A 104 12.17 -3.12 9.00
CA SER A 104 12.53 -4.34 8.27
C SER A 104 13.08 -4.13 6.84
N GLY A 105 13.05 -2.90 6.33
CA GLY A 105 13.42 -2.62 4.94
C GLY A 105 14.92 -2.66 4.65
N PHE A 106 15.24 -2.64 3.36
CA PHE A 106 16.60 -2.54 2.86
C PHE A 106 17.31 -1.28 3.41
N LYS A 107 18.49 -1.47 4.01
CA LYS A 107 19.32 -0.41 4.63
C LYS A 107 19.91 0.60 3.65
N GLY A 108 19.77 0.32 2.36
CA GLY A 108 20.39 1.11 1.30
C GLY A 108 21.79 0.63 0.95
N LEU A 109 22.31 1.21 -0.12
CA LEU A 109 23.65 0.97 -0.64
C LEU A 109 24.38 2.30 -0.70
N ASN A 110 25.46 2.44 0.07
CA ASN A 110 26.26 3.67 0.16
C ASN A 110 25.41 4.93 0.43
N GLY A 111 24.49 4.84 1.41
CA GLY A 111 23.60 5.94 1.79
C GLY A 111 22.45 6.24 0.83
N ARG A 112 22.23 5.40 -0.19
CA ARG A 112 21.15 5.57 -1.19
C ARG A 112 20.16 4.41 -1.14
N PHE A 113 18.95 4.63 -1.66
CA PHE A 113 17.94 3.59 -1.87
C PHE A 113 17.41 2.91 -0.59
N ALA A 114 17.52 3.57 0.57
CA ALA A 114 16.94 3.04 1.80
C ALA A 114 15.43 2.80 1.65
N ARG A 115 14.96 1.78 2.34
CA ARG A 115 13.55 1.35 2.39
C ARG A 115 13.03 1.26 3.83
N HIS A 116 13.93 1.24 4.82
CA HIS A 116 13.60 1.36 6.24
C HIS A 116 13.49 2.83 6.67
N SER A 117 12.91 3.04 7.85
CA SER A 117 12.68 4.36 8.47
C SER A 117 11.90 5.30 7.56
N LEU A 118 11.03 4.72 6.74
CA LEU A 118 10.10 5.43 5.85
C LEU A 118 8.65 5.16 6.25
N MET A 119 8.41 4.36 7.30
CA MET A 119 7.07 4.11 7.80
C MET A 119 7.05 4.26 9.31
N ASP A 120 6.20 5.15 9.80
CA ASP A 120 6.03 5.38 11.23
C ASP A 120 4.61 5.01 11.65
N PHE A 121 4.50 4.35 12.80
CA PHE A 121 3.24 4.09 13.48
C PHE A 121 3.16 4.95 14.74
N ARG A 122 1.95 5.18 15.27
CA ARG A 122 1.70 6.09 16.40
C ARG A 122 2.13 7.54 16.12
N ALA A 123 2.03 7.96 14.87
CA ALA A 123 2.35 9.32 14.47
C ALA A 123 1.21 10.28 14.86
N ALA A 124 1.55 11.51 15.24
CA ALA A 124 0.57 12.56 15.49
C ALA A 124 0.04 13.15 14.17
N VAL A 125 -0.78 12.37 13.45
CA VAL A 125 -1.42 12.78 12.19
C VAL A 125 -2.95 12.81 12.34
N PRO A 126 -3.66 13.74 11.68
CA PRO A 126 -5.11 13.87 11.81
C PRO A 126 -5.90 12.87 10.94
N SER A 127 -5.20 11.95 10.26
CA SER A 127 -5.69 11.10 9.18
C SER A 127 -5.39 9.62 9.47
N SER A 128 -6.00 8.69 8.71
CA SER A 128 -5.67 7.27 8.84
C SER A 128 -4.22 7.00 8.44
N ALA A 129 -3.76 7.66 7.37
CA ALA A 129 -2.37 7.64 6.93
C ALA A 129 -2.00 8.95 6.21
N ARG A 130 -0.79 9.44 6.47
CA ARG A 130 -0.17 10.54 5.72
C ARG A 130 0.95 10.00 4.85
N PHE A 131 0.93 10.33 3.56
CA PHE A 131 2.01 10.03 2.63
C PHE A 131 2.79 11.30 2.38
N THR A 132 4.11 11.25 2.49
CA THR A 132 5.00 12.41 2.33
C THR A 132 6.12 12.07 1.37
N ARG A 133 6.36 12.94 0.40
CA ARG A 133 7.53 12.84 -0.46
C ARG A 133 8.79 13.20 0.31
N VAL A 134 9.78 12.31 0.26
CA VAL A 134 11.04 12.49 1.00
C VAL A 134 11.89 13.62 0.41
N ASP A 135 11.82 13.83 -0.90
CA ASP A 135 12.64 14.81 -1.62
C ASP A 135 12.21 16.27 -1.43
N ASN A 136 10.91 16.53 -1.26
CA ASN A 136 10.36 17.89 -1.23
C ASN A 136 9.36 18.17 -0.10
N GLY A 137 9.01 17.16 0.71
CA GLY A 137 8.10 17.30 1.84
C GLY A 137 6.62 17.48 1.47
N ALA A 138 6.25 17.45 0.18
CA ALA A 138 4.85 17.47 -0.22
C ALA A 138 4.12 16.26 0.36
N CYS A 139 2.95 16.48 0.95
CA CYS A 139 2.22 15.43 1.64
C CYS A 139 0.73 15.43 1.30
N VAL A 140 0.10 14.27 1.52
CA VAL A 140 -1.34 14.07 1.39
C VAL A 140 -1.84 13.24 2.57
N ASP A 141 -2.94 13.68 3.16
CA ASP A 141 -3.65 12.97 4.22
C ASP A 141 -4.77 12.12 3.62
N LEU A 142 -4.83 10.85 4.02
CA LEU A 142 -5.85 9.91 3.59
C LEU A 142 -6.67 9.39 4.76
N TYR A 143 -7.98 9.34 4.55
CA TYR A 143 -8.95 8.78 5.48
C TYR A 143 -9.50 7.49 4.90
N TYR A 144 -9.32 6.39 5.63
CA TYR A 144 -9.90 5.11 5.28
C TYR A 144 -11.26 4.96 5.98
N ASN A 145 -12.34 4.94 5.21
CA ASN A 145 -13.68 4.71 5.73
C ASN A 145 -14.36 3.55 4.98
N PRO A 146 -14.20 2.30 5.44
CA PRO A 146 -14.86 1.15 4.83
C PRO A 146 -16.38 1.14 5.06
N GLU A 147 -16.89 1.83 6.09
CA GLU A 147 -18.32 1.86 6.41
C GLU A 147 -19.16 2.53 5.31
N ALA A 148 -18.53 3.35 4.47
CA ALA A 148 -19.16 3.95 3.30
C ALA A 148 -19.61 2.90 2.26
N VAL A 149 -19.10 1.68 2.32
CA VAL A 149 -19.50 0.55 1.45
C VAL A 149 -20.11 -0.55 2.32
N PRO A 150 -21.44 -0.57 2.50
CA PRO A 150 -22.07 -1.54 3.39
C PRO A 150 -21.89 -2.97 2.87
N PRO A 151 -21.74 -3.97 3.76
CA PRO A 151 -21.73 -5.36 3.36
C PRO A 151 -23.07 -5.74 2.73
N LYS A 152 -23.05 -6.76 1.86
CA LYS A 152 -24.30 -7.31 1.31
C LYS A 152 -25.17 -7.86 2.45
N PRO A 153 -26.49 -7.63 2.46
CA PRO A 153 -27.37 -8.08 3.55
C PRO A 153 -27.24 -9.58 3.87
N GLU A 154 -27.01 -10.40 2.84
CA GLU A 154 -26.84 -11.85 2.95
C GLU A 154 -25.61 -12.25 3.79
N MET A 155 -24.59 -11.38 3.87
CA MET A 155 -23.39 -11.65 4.67
C MET A 155 -23.72 -11.85 6.14
N GLN A 156 -24.74 -11.16 6.68
CA GLN A 156 -25.15 -11.32 8.08
C GLN A 156 -25.59 -12.76 8.38
N ALA A 157 -26.29 -13.39 7.44
CA ALA A 157 -26.80 -14.76 7.60
C ALA A 157 -25.77 -15.83 7.19
N LEU A 158 -24.88 -15.51 6.24
CA LEU A 158 -23.94 -16.48 5.65
C LEU A 158 -22.59 -16.53 6.36
N MET A 159 -22.06 -15.38 6.82
CA MET A 159 -20.73 -15.33 7.44
C MET A 159 -20.59 -16.27 8.65
N PRO A 160 -21.57 -16.35 9.59
CA PRO A 160 -21.46 -17.29 10.71
C PRO A 160 -21.45 -18.75 10.28
N LYS A 161 -22.11 -19.09 9.16
CA LYS A 161 -22.13 -20.46 8.63
C LYS A 161 -20.77 -20.86 8.05
N VAL A 162 -20.18 -19.97 7.25
CA VAL A 162 -18.83 -20.15 6.69
C VAL A 162 -17.80 -20.32 7.80
N LEU A 163 -17.84 -19.47 8.84
CA LEU A 163 -16.93 -19.54 9.98
C LEU A 163 -17.12 -20.81 10.82
N ALA A 164 -18.33 -21.40 10.80
CA ALA A 164 -18.61 -22.69 11.42
C ALA A 164 -18.31 -23.89 10.51
N GLY A 165 -17.76 -23.68 9.31
CA GLY A 165 -17.45 -24.73 8.33
C GLY A 165 -18.69 -25.39 7.72
N LYS A 166 -19.79 -24.66 7.60
CA LYS A 166 -21.09 -25.12 7.05
C LYS A 166 -21.43 -24.50 5.71
#